data_AF-A0A2G9P6T0-F1
#
_entry.id   AF-A0A2G9P6T0-F1
#
_cell.length_a   1.000
_cell.length_b   1.000
_cell.length_c   1.000
_cell.angle_alpha   90.00
_cell.angle_beta   90.00
_cell.angle_gamma   90.00
#
_symmetry.space_group_name_H-M   'P 1'
#
loop_
_entity.id
_entity.type
_entity.pdbx_description
1 polymer ?
#
loop_
_entity_poly.entity_id
_entity_poly.type
_entity_poly.pdbx_seq_one_letter_code
_entity_poly.pdbx_strand_id
1 'polypeptide(L)'
;MGKLSLYAFHLFLISLLLYFIGLIQFGFKGVLFNPLFFYGLILDLIFLLAVFFELGIPTIFFPQKKSFRFDPIKNLQVSVGITAYNDQEAIGSSVKQFKELKEVVSVTVIDNNCIDNTALEAKKSGAKVVKESVQGYGSACIRALKEARKTGNLICLVEGDMTFSASDLKKLTAYIENADMVLGTRTTEEIIDSDSQVTWFMRYGNLFMAKLLQLRFWDKVRLTDVGCTYRIIRPEALDKIIDKLYVKGHYFSPHMILTALENNLKVIEVPVTLKKRVGESKGVGNDTLKGLITGSKMWWMILTQ
;
A
#
# COMPACT_ATOMS: atom_id res chain seq x y z
N MET A 1 4.88 19.00 -2.36
CA MET A 1 6.03 18.73 -3.25
C MET A 1 5.65 17.64 -4.22
N GLY A 2 6.21 17.66 -5.42
CA GLY A 2 6.06 16.64 -6.47
C GLY A 2 4.76 16.68 -7.28
N LYS A 3 3.85 17.64 -7.06
CA LYS A 3 2.56 17.68 -7.77
C LYS A 3 2.76 18.11 -9.23
N LEU A 4 3.67 19.04 -9.50
CA LEU A 4 3.93 19.52 -10.86
C LEU A 4 4.51 18.40 -11.73
N SER A 5 5.51 17.68 -11.23
CA SER A 5 6.15 16.52 -11.87
C SER A 5 5.15 15.41 -12.09
N LEU A 6 4.26 15.18 -11.12
CA LEU A 6 3.19 14.20 -11.26
C LEU A 6 2.21 14.59 -12.37
N TYR A 7 1.75 15.85 -12.43
CA TYR A 7 0.88 16.30 -13.54
C TYR A 7 1.61 16.26 -14.88
N ALA A 8 2.88 16.67 -14.93
CA ALA A 8 3.66 16.65 -16.14
C ALA A 8 3.95 15.22 -16.63
N PHE A 9 4.03 14.24 -15.73
CA PHE A 9 4.06 12.82 -16.12
C PHE A 9 2.80 12.39 -16.89
N HIS A 10 1.64 13.02 -16.66
CA HIS A 10 0.44 12.73 -17.45
C HIS A 10 0.56 13.26 -18.86
N LEU A 11 1.14 14.45 -18.99
CA LEU A 11 1.45 15.04 -20.29
C LEU A 11 2.42 14.15 -21.07
N PHE A 12 3.41 13.58 -20.39
CA PHE A 12 4.29 12.56 -20.97
C PHE A 12 3.52 11.29 -21.40
N LEU A 13 2.56 10.79 -20.63
CA LEU A 13 1.75 9.66 -21.09
C LEU A 13 0.86 10.01 -22.29
N ILE A 14 0.37 11.25 -22.37
CA ILE A 14 -0.35 11.76 -23.53
C ILE A 14 0.59 11.85 -24.74
N SER A 15 1.84 12.27 -24.57
CA SER A 15 2.82 12.33 -25.67
C SER A 15 3.07 10.94 -26.27
N LEU A 16 3.22 9.90 -25.44
CA LEU A 16 3.35 8.52 -25.89
C LEU A 16 2.15 8.06 -26.72
N LEU A 17 0.93 8.46 -26.33
CA LEU A 17 -0.27 8.17 -27.10
C LEU A 17 -0.27 8.91 -28.45
N LEU A 18 0.14 10.18 -28.48
CA LEU A 18 0.26 10.94 -29.74
C LEU A 18 1.26 10.29 -30.69
N TYR A 19 2.41 9.83 -30.18
CA TYR A 19 3.40 9.11 -30.97
C TYR A 19 2.83 7.80 -31.53
N PHE A 20 2.11 7.04 -30.71
CA PHE A 20 1.48 5.79 -31.13
C PHE A 20 0.43 6.00 -32.22
N ILE A 21 -0.46 6.98 -32.07
CA ILE A 21 -1.47 7.34 -33.08
C ILE A 21 -0.78 7.80 -34.37
N GLY A 22 0.24 8.66 -34.26
CA GLY A 22 1.00 9.13 -35.41
C GLY A 22 1.71 8.00 -36.15
N LEU A 23 2.27 7.02 -35.42
CA LEU A 23 2.89 5.83 -36.00
C LEU A 23 1.88 4.97 -36.77
N ILE A 24 0.69 4.75 -36.22
CA ILE A 24 -0.38 3.99 -36.88
C ILE A 24 -0.84 4.68 -38.16
N GLN A 25 -1.02 6.01 -38.12
CA GLN A 25 -1.61 6.75 -39.24
C GLN A 25 -0.61 7.02 -40.37
N PHE A 26 0.66 7.27 -40.07
CA PHE A 26 1.63 7.79 -41.04
C PHE A 26 2.87 6.91 -41.23
N GLY A 27 2.98 5.82 -40.46
CA GLY A 27 4.17 4.97 -40.44
C GLY A 27 5.42 5.69 -39.94
N PHE A 28 6.53 4.96 -39.87
CA PHE A 28 7.76 5.45 -39.21
C PHE A 28 8.39 6.69 -39.89
N LYS A 29 8.37 6.76 -41.23
CA LYS A 29 8.92 7.91 -41.96
C LYS A 29 7.98 9.11 -41.94
N GLY A 30 6.66 8.88 -41.97
CA GLY A 30 5.67 9.95 -41.99
C GLY A 30 5.43 10.58 -40.62
N VAL A 31 5.59 9.82 -39.53
CA VAL A 31 5.33 10.34 -38.18
C VAL A 31 6.27 11.48 -37.79
N LEU A 32 7.54 11.44 -38.20
CA LEU A 32 8.55 12.45 -37.84
C LEU A 32 8.24 13.85 -38.40
N PHE A 33 7.42 13.93 -39.44
CA PHE A 33 7.00 15.19 -40.06
C PHE A 33 5.54 15.54 -39.74
N ASN A 34 4.89 14.78 -38.87
CA ASN A 34 3.50 14.96 -38.51
C ASN A 34 3.33 15.90 -37.30
N PRO A 35 2.32 16.79 -37.27
CA PRO A 35 2.03 17.65 -36.12
C PRO A 35 1.91 16.91 -34.78
N LEU A 36 1.36 15.69 -34.76
CA LEU A 36 1.23 14.87 -33.54
C LEU A 36 2.59 14.58 -32.89
N PHE A 37 3.64 14.37 -33.70
CA PHE A 37 5.00 14.16 -33.20
C PHE A 37 5.55 15.44 -32.56
N PHE A 38 5.37 16.60 -33.19
CA PHE A 38 5.80 17.88 -32.60
C PHE A 38 5.03 18.22 -31.32
N TYR A 39 3.73 17.95 -31.25
CA TYR A 39 2.96 18.10 -30.01
C TYR A 39 3.48 17.18 -28.92
N GLY A 40 3.81 15.93 -29.24
CA GLY A 40 4.45 15.01 -28.29
C GLY A 40 5.77 15.56 -27.75
N LEU A 41 6.64 16.09 -28.61
CA LEU A 41 7.94 16.66 -28.19
C LEU A 41 7.77 17.85 -27.22
N ILE A 42 6.75 18.68 -27.46
CA ILE A 42 6.43 19.80 -26.55
C ILE A 42 6.02 19.27 -25.18
N LEU A 43 5.16 18.24 -25.12
CA LEU A 43 4.74 17.63 -23.86
C LEU A 43 5.91 16.96 -23.12
N ASP A 44 6.81 16.29 -23.85
CA ASP A 44 8.04 15.71 -23.29
C ASP A 44 8.95 16.80 -22.70
N LEU A 45 9.12 17.92 -23.40
CA LEU A 45 9.89 19.05 -22.89
C LEU A 45 9.25 19.64 -21.63
N ILE A 46 7.92 19.80 -21.59
CA ILE A 46 7.20 20.25 -20.39
C ILE A 46 7.45 19.29 -19.22
N PHE A 47 7.41 17.97 -19.47
CA PHE A 47 7.71 16.97 -18.45
C PHE A 47 9.14 17.07 -17.92
N LEU A 48 10.13 17.12 -18.81
CA LEU A 48 11.54 17.24 -18.44
C LEU A 48 11.81 18.53 -17.64
N LEU A 49 11.24 19.65 -18.07
CA LEU A 49 11.35 20.91 -17.35
C LEU A 49 10.68 20.83 -15.98
N ALA A 50 9.46 20.29 -15.88
CA ALA A 50 8.77 20.12 -14.60
C ALA A 50 9.59 19.30 -13.60
N VAL A 51 10.14 18.16 -14.04
CA VAL A 51 11.02 17.32 -13.22
C VAL A 51 12.30 18.06 -12.83
N PHE A 52 12.93 18.77 -13.77
CA PHE A 52 14.14 19.55 -13.49
C PHE A 52 13.89 20.66 -12.48
N PHE A 53 12.81 21.43 -12.61
CA PHE A 53 12.49 22.53 -11.70
C PHE A 53 12.02 22.06 -10.33
N GLU A 54 11.21 21.00 -10.24
CA GLU A 54 10.63 20.57 -8.96
C GLU A 54 11.52 19.58 -8.20
N LEU A 55 12.28 18.74 -8.90
CA LEU A 55 13.14 17.73 -8.28
C LEU A 55 14.62 18.05 -8.45
N GLY A 56 15.05 18.47 -9.64
CA GLY A 56 16.46 18.77 -9.93
C GLY A 56 17.00 19.96 -9.15
N ILE A 57 16.41 21.14 -9.31
CA ILE A 57 16.86 22.38 -8.68
C ILE A 57 16.90 22.27 -7.15
N PRO A 58 15.84 21.80 -6.45
CA PRO A 58 15.91 21.64 -5.01
C PRO A 58 16.99 20.65 -4.56
N THR A 59 17.19 19.55 -5.30
CA THR A 59 18.22 18.58 -4.96
C THR A 59 19.64 19.15 -5.09
N ILE A 60 19.89 19.99 -6.10
CA ILE A 60 21.21 20.57 -6.38
C ILE A 60 21.49 21.79 -5.49
N PHE A 61 20.53 22.72 -5.40
CA PHE A 61 20.74 24.04 -4.79
C PHE A 61 20.20 24.15 -3.36
N PHE A 62 19.23 23.31 -2.98
CA PHE A 62 18.60 23.33 -1.66
C PHE A 62 18.54 21.92 -1.03
N PRO A 63 19.69 21.21 -0.92
CA PRO A 63 19.70 19.84 -0.47
C PRO A 63 19.05 19.75 0.92
N GLN A 64 17.95 19.00 1.00
CA GLN A 64 17.27 18.83 2.28
C GLN A 64 18.15 18.05 3.25
N LYS A 65 18.30 18.58 4.47
CA LYS A 65 18.91 17.84 5.57
C LYS A 65 18.01 16.66 5.91
N LYS A 66 18.45 15.44 5.58
CA LYS A 66 17.75 14.22 5.95
C LYS A 66 17.66 14.15 7.47
N SER A 67 16.45 14.09 8.01
CA SER A 67 16.27 13.85 9.44
C SER A 67 16.39 12.35 9.70
N PHE A 68 17.36 11.96 10.52
CA PHE A 68 17.46 10.61 11.05
C PHE A 68 16.39 10.43 12.14
N ARG A 69 15.73 9.27 12.19
CA ARG A 69 14.92 8.88 13.36
C ARG A 69 15.58 7.66 13.96
N PHE A 70 15.75 7.68 15.26
CA PHE A 70 16.05 6.50 16.06
C PHE A 70 15.34 6.65 17.39
N ASP A 71 14.31 5.84 17.56
CA ASP A 71 13.43 5.90 18.72
C ASP A 71 13.13 4.46 19.18
N PRO A 72 13.99 3.88 20.02
CA PRO A 72 13.87 2.50 20.45
C PRO A 72 12.56 2.22 21.17
N ILE A 73 11.94 1.09 20.88
CA ILE A 73 10.69 0.70 21.55
C ILE A 73 11.02 -0.06 22.82
N LYS A 74 10.84 0.61 23.96
CA LYS A 74 10.91 -0.03 25.28
C LYS A 74 9.74 -1.00 25.42
N ASN A 75 10.03 -2.25 25.77
CA ASN A 75 9.05 -3.32 25.95
C ASN A 75 8.10 -3.46 24.75
N LEU A 76 8.60 -4.07 23.67
CA LEU A 76 7.84 -4.27 22.44
C LEU A 76 6.51 -5.01 22.71
N GLN A 77 5.38 -4.32 22.50
CA GLN A 77 4.03 -4.83 22.73
C GLN A 77 3.14 -4.50 21.52
N VAL A 78 2.97 -5.49 20.65
CA VAL A 78 2.22 -5.37 19.40
C VAL A 78 0.78 -5.78 19.61
N SER A 79 -0.15 -4.90 19.25
CA SER A 79 -1.56 -5.21 19.06
C SER A 79 -1.84 -5.47 17.60
N VAL A 80 -2.31 -6.69 17.29
CA VAL A 80 -2.59 -7.12 15.93
C VAL A 80 -4.08 -6.97 15.64
N GLY A 81 -4.41 -6.16 14.64
CA GLY A 81 -5.70 -6.07 13.99
C GLY A 81 -5.72 -6.93 12.73
N ILE A 82 -6.55 -7.96 12.71
CA ILE A 82 -6.70 -8.90 11.59
C ILE A 82 -8.02 -8.60 10.89
N THR A 83 -8.00 -8.31 9.58
CA THR A 83 -9.23 -8.21 8.78
C THR A 83 -9.66 -9.57 8.27
N ALA A 84 -10.96 -9.88 8.31
CA ALA A 84 -11.51 -11.13 7.80
C ALA A 84 -12.82 -10.92 7.04
N TYR A 85 -13.03 -11.68 5.95
CA TYR A 85 -14.27 -11.70 5.18
C TYR A 85 -14.51 -13.09 4.59
N ASN A 86 -15.33 -13.90 5.28
CA ASN A 86 -15.61 -15.29 4.96
C ASN A 86 -14.34 -16.17 4.87
N ASP A 87 -13.52 -16.14 5.92
CA ASP A 87 -12.22 -16.81 6.03
C ASP A 87 -12.22 -17.89 7.13
N GLN A 88 -13.34 -18.59 7.33
CA GLN A 88 -13.49 -19.59 8.40
C GLN A 88 -12.40 -20.67 8.42
N GLU A 89 -11.87 -21.05 7.27
CA GLU A 89 -10.82 -22.07 7.13
C GLU A 89 -9.43 -21.58 7.56
N ALA A 90 -9.19 -20.26 7.47
CA ALA A 90 -7.87 -19.67 7.64
C ALA A 90 -7.73 -18.90 8.97
N ILE A 91 -8.81 -18.25 9.42
CA ILE A 91 -8.75 -17.25 10.48
C ILE A 91 -8.28 -17.83 11.81
N GLY A 92 -8.67 -19.06 12.14
CA GLY A 92 -8.25 -19.71 13.38
C GLY A 92 -6.75 -19.94 13.43
N SER A 93 -6.16 -20.41 12.32
CA SER A 93 -4.71 -20.60 12.19
C SER A 93 -3.95 -19.27 12.22
N SER A 94 -4.48 -18.24 11.55
CA SER A 94 -3.88 -16.90 11.55
C SER A 94 -3.81 -16.32 12.97
N VAL A 95 -4.92 -16.40 13.72
CA VAL A 95 -4.97 -15.95 15.12
C VAL A 95 -3.93 -16.68 15.98
N LYS A 96 -3.84 -18.01 15.86
CA LYS A 96 -2.89 -18.82 16.65
C LYS A 96 -1.44 -18.41 16.36
N GLN A 97 -1.06 -18.27 15.09
CA GLN A 97 0.30 -17.89 14.71
C GLN A 97 0.72 -16.54 15.27
N PHE A 98 -0.16 -15.54 15.28
CA PHE A 98 0.16 -14.24 15.89
C PHE A 98 0.24 -14.32 17.41
N LYS A 99 -0.64 -15.09 18.07
CA LYS A 99 -0.62 -15.24 19.54
C LYS A 99 0.61 -16.00 20.07
N GLU A 100 1.25 -16.81 19.24
CA GLU A 100 2.49 -17.53 19.59
C GLU A 100 3.72 -16.59 19.65
N LEU A 101 3.63 -15.39 19.06
CA LEU A 101 4.71 -14.41 19.10
C LEU A 101 4.77 -13.69 20.45
N LYS A 102 5.94 -13.67 21.09
CA LYS A 102 6.14 -13.14 22.44
C LYS A 102 5.83 -11.64 22.54
N GLU A 103 6.07 -10.90 21.47
CA GLU A 103 5.81 -9.48 21.36
C GLU A 103 4.32 -9.14 21.15
N VAL A 104 3.46 -10.11 20.82
CA VAL A 104 2.04 -9.86 20.57
C VAL A 104 1.24 -9.93 21.87
N VAL A 105 0.66 -8.80 22.27
CA VAL A 105 -0.12 -8.68 23.52
C VAL A 105 -1.63 -8.83 23.30
N SER A 106 -2.11 -8.62 22.08
CA SER A 106 -3.53 -8.75 21.75
C SER A 106 -3.73 -9.04 20.28
N VAL A 107 -4.71 -9.91 19.98
CA VAL A 107 -5.19 -10.13 18.61
C VAL A 107 -6.68 -9.80 18.55
N THR A 108 -7.04 -8.86 17.67
CA THR A 108 -8.43 -8.50 17.39
C THR A 108 -8.75 -8.82 15.94
N VAL A 109 -9.76 -9.65 15.71
CA VAL A 109 -10.29 -9.98 14.39
C VAL A 109 -11.49 -9.08 14.09
N ILE A 110 -11.49 -8.45 12.93
CA ILE A 110 -12.59 -7.66 12.42
C ILE A 110 -13.44 -8.53 11.51
N ASP A 111 -14.62 -8.86 12.00
CA ASP A 111 -15.68 -9.54 11.25
C ASP A 111 -16.39 -8.53 10.35
N ASN A 112 -16.05 -8.54 9.06
CA ASN A 112 -16.50 -7.57 8.06
C ASN A 112 -17.84 -7.98 7.41
N ASN A 113 -18.85 -8.26 8.22
CA ASN A 113 -20.11 -8.91 7.80
C ASN A 113 -19.90 -10.30 7.17
N CYS A 114 -19.11 -11.16 7.83
CA CYS A 114 -19.01 -12.55 7.43
C CYS A 114 -20.38 -13.25 7.58
N ILE A 115 -20.67 -14.16 6.66
CA ILE A 115 -21.88 -15.01 6.69
C ILE A 115 -21.56 -16.46 7.07
N ASP A 116 -20.28 -16.77 7.23
CA ASP A 116 -19.75 -18.08 7.56
C ASP A 116 -19.29 -18.15 9.03
N ASN A 117 -18.58 -19.22 9.42
CA ASN A 117 -18.11 -19.41 10.79
C ASN A 117 -16.86 -18.60 11.16
N THR A 118 -16.44 -17.59 10.38
CA THR A 118 -15.21 -16.81 10.62
C THR A 118 -15.15 -16.25 12.05
N ALA A 119 -16.22 -15.59 12.50
CA ALA A 119 -16.27 -15.00 13.84
C ALA A 119 -16.20 -16.06 14.96
N LEU A 120 -16.79 -17.24 14.73
CA LEU A 120 -16.76 -18.35 15.66
C LEU A 120 -15.34 -18.93 15.79
N GLU A 121 -14.69 -19.22 14.66
CA GLU A 121 -13.34 -19.80 14.63
C GLU A 121 -12.27 -18.85 15.19
N ALA A 122 -12.41 -17.55 14.95
CA ALA A 122 -11.58 -16.51 15.57
C ALA A 122 -11.72 -16.49 17.10
N LYS A 123 -12.95 -16.54 17.63
CA LYS A 123 -13.21 -16.59 19.08
C LYS A 123 -12.65 -17.86 19.72
N LYS A 124 -12.89 -19.02 19.11
CA LYS A 124 -12.34 -20.31 19.59
C LYS A 124 -10.81 -20.29 19.65
N SER A 125 -10.17 -19.57 18.73
CA SER A 125 -8.71 -19.39 18.70
C SER A 125 -8.21 -18.32 19.68
N GLY A 126 -9.13 -17.69 20.43
CA GLY A 126 -8.84 -16.77 21.51
C GLY A 126 -8.52 -15.34 21.06
N ALA A 127 -9.02 -14.91 19.89
CA ALA A 127 -9.04 -13.51 19.51
C ALA A 127 -10.25 -12.78 20.08
N LYS A 128 -10.10 -11.48 20.32
CA LYS A 128 -11.25 -10.58 20.43
C LYS A 128 -11.87 -10.45 19.03
N VAL A 129 -13.19 -10.57 18.92
CA VAL A 129 -13.88 -10.36 17.64
C VAL A 129 -14.73 -9.11 17.73
N VAL A 130 -14.57 -8.23 16.74
CA VAL A 130 -15.34 -6.99 16.61
C VAL A 130 -16.04 -6.99 15.27
N LYS A 131 -17.35 -6.79 15.28
CA LYS A 131 -18.15 -6.66 14.07
C LYS A 131 -17.94 -5.28 13.44
N GLU A 132 -17.70 -5.23 12.14
CA GLU A 132 -17.77 -4.03 11.31
C GLU A 132 -19.03 -4.09 10.45
N SER A 133 -19.97 -3.17 10.69
CA SER A 133 -21.25 -3.16 10.00
C SER A 133 -21.16 -2.58 8.59
N VAL A 134 -20.18 -1.73 8.31
CA VAL A 134 -19.95 -1.15 6.99
C VAL A 134 -19.02 -2.07 6.20
N GLN A 135 -19.60 -2.91 5.35
CA GLN A 135 -18.81 -3.84 4.54
C GLN A 135 -17.79 -3.12 3.64
N GLY A 136 -16.55 -3.60 3.67
CA GLY A 136 -15.50 -3.16 2.76
C GLY A 136 -14.10 -3.39 3.32
N TYR A 137 -13.13 -3.67 2.45
CA TYR A 137 -11.74 -3.90 2.85
C TYR A 137 -11.17 -2.73 3.68
N GLY A 138 -11.37 -1.50 3.20
CA GLY A 138 -10.93 -0.30 3.90
C GLY A 138 -11.67 -0.05 5.20
N SER A 139 -12.99 -0.33 5.26
CA SER A 139 -13.76 -0.24 6.51
C SER A 139 -13.20 -1.19 7.57
N ALA A 140 -12.93 -2.45 7.19
CA ALA A 140 -12.33 -3.44 8.07
C ALA A 140 -10.93 -3.03 8.54
N CYS A 141 -10.10 -2.47 7.64
CA CYS A 141 -8.77 -1.97 7.99
C CYS A 141 -8.82 -0.81 8.99
N ILE A 142 -9.69 0.19 8.76
CA ILE A 142 -9.86 1.33 9.67
C ILE A 142 -10.33 0.85 11.04
N ARG A 143 -11.31 -0.07 11.08
CA ARG A 143 -11.76 -0.67 12.33
C ARG A 143 -10.64 -1.43 13.04
N ALA A 144 -9.85 -2.22 12.31
CA ALA A 144 -8.73 -2.99 12.84
C ALA A 144 -7.69 -2.07 13.49
N LEU A 145 -7.32 -0.98 12.81
CA LEU A 145 -6.41 0.04 13.33
C LEU A 145 -6.96 0.66 14.62
N LYS A 146 -8.24 1.06 14.64
CA LYS A 146 -8.89 1.67 15.83
C LYS A 146 -8.97 0.72 17.02
N GLU A 147 -9.27 -0.57 16.78
CA GLU A 147 -9.35 -1.54 17.87
C GLU A 147 -7.97 -1.95 18.40
N ALA A 148 -6.99 -2.14 17.51
CA ALA A 148 -5.62 -2.49 17.89
C ALA A 148 -4.91 -1.34 18.64
N ARG A 149 -5.23 -0.08 18.33
CA ARG A 149 -4.70 1.12 19.01
C ARG A 149 -4.94 1.14 20.54
N LYS A 150 -5.87 0.33 21.06
CA LYS A 150 -6.33 0.39 22.45
C LYS A 150 -5.44 -0.31 23.47
N THR A 151 -4.53 -1.20 23.07
CA THR A 151 -3.83 -2.09 24.02
C THR A 151 -2.30 -1.99 23.96
N GLY A 152 -1.70 -2.02 22.77
CA GLY A 152 -0.26 -2.11 22.57
C GLY A 152 0.43 -0.79 22.28
N ASN A 153 1.77 -0.78 22.38
CA ASN A 153 2.62 0.34 21.97
C ASN A 153 3.06 0.26 20.51
N LEU A 154 2.63 -0.76 19.78
CA LEU A 154 2.66 -0.86 18.33
C LEU A 154 1.39 -1.49 17.80
N ILE A 155 1.02 -1.10 16.59
CA ILE A 155 -0.21 -1.54 15.94
C ILE A 155 0.17 -2.27 14.68
N CYS A 156 -0.22 -3.53 14.57
CA CYS A 156 -0.06 -4.33 13.36
C CYS A 156 -1.42 -4.45 12.65
N LEU A 157 -1.44 -4.22 11.35
CA LEU A 157 -2.59 -4.47 10.48
C LEU A 157 -2.21 -5.59 9.50
N VAL A 158 -3.06 -6.61 9.37
CA VAL A 158 -2.80 -7.77 8.51
C VAL A 158 -4.11 -8.47 8.10
N GLU A 159 -4.07 -9.30 7.06
CA GLU A 159 -5.19 -10.14 6.61
C GLU A 159 -5.20 -11.49 7.31
N GLY A 160 -6.40 -12.03 7.55
CA GLY A 160 -6.62 -13.29 8.28
C GLY A 160 -6.64 -14.56 7.42
N ASP A 161 -6.25 -14.47 6.15
CA ASP A 161 -6.42 -15.52 5.13
C ASP A 161 -5.20 -16.46 4.98
N MET A 162 -4.25 -16.37 5.92
CA MET A 162 -2.98 -17.12 5.95
C MET A 162 -1.99 -16.80 4.83
N THR A 163 -2.26 -15.78 4.00
CA THR A 163 -1.36 -15.32 2.94
C THR A 163 -0.07 -14.74 3.51
N PHE A 164 -0.12 -14.06 4.66
CA PHE A 164 1.06 -13.47 5.30
C PHE A 164 1.62 -14.37 6.41
N SER A 165 2.95 -14.47 6.50
CA SER A 165 3.58 -15.17 7.60
C SER A 165 3.62 -14.31 8.87
N ALA A 166 3.02 -14.76 9.97
CA ALA A 166 3.09 -14.03 11.24
C ALA A 166 4.53 -13.76 11.68
N SER A 167 5.47 -14.67 11.37
CA SER A 167 6.90 -14.52 11.63
C SER A 167 7.53 -13.24 11.06
N ASP A 168 6.97 -12.70 9.98
CA ASP A 168 7.47 -11.47 9.37
C ASP A 168 7.25 -10.23 10.24
N LEU A 169 6.45 -10.34 11.30
CA LEU A 169 6.31 -9.28 12.29
C LEU A 169 7.70 -8.85 12.80
N LYS A 170 8.62 -9.80 12.97
CA LYS A 170 10.02 -9.54 13.35
C LYS A 170 10.77 -8.72 12.30
N LYS A 171 10.50 -8.94 11.01
CA LYS A 171 11.07 -8.14 9.92
C LYS A 171 10.55 -6.71 9.99
N LEU A 172 9.26 -6.52 10.27
CA LEU A 172 8.68 -5.19 10.38
C LEU A 172 9.19 -4.45 11.63
N THR A 173 9.17 -5.10 12.79
CA THR A 173 9.60 -4.50 14.07
C THR A 173 11.09 -4.20 14.11
N ALA A 174 11.93 -4.90 13.34
CA ALA A 174 13.35 -4.56 13.20
C ALA A 174 13.61 -3.16 12.62
N TYR A 175 12.67 -2.60 11.85
CA TYR A 175 12.85 -1.29 11.20
C TYR A 175 12.04 -0.16 11.86
N ILE A 176 11.16 -0.46 12.81
CA ILE A 176 10.22 0.53 13.38
C ILE A 176 10.92 1.60 14.22
N GLU A 177 12.12 1.34 14.74
CA GLU A 177 12.90 2.34 15.47
C GLU A 177 13.28 3.53 14.58
N ASN A 178 13.33 3.31 13.26
CA ASN A 178 13.71 4.30 12.26
C ASN A 178 12.51 4.89 11.50
N ALA A 179 11.28 4.50 11.83
CA ALA A 179 10.08 4.85 11.09
C ALA A 179 8.87 5.13 11.99
N ASP A 180 7.91 5.87 11.45
CA ASP A 180 6.56 6.01 12.00
C ASP A 180 5.66 4.82 11.59
N MET A 181 5.89 4.31 10.38
CA MET A 181 5.17 3.18 9.80
C MET A 181 6.12 2.31 8.97
N VAL A 182 6.05 0.99 9.15
CA VAL A 182 6.75 0.01 8.32
C VAL A 182 5.74 -0.80 7.53
N LEU A 183 5.88 -0.79 6.21
CA LEU A 183 5.03 -1.48 5.25
C LEU A 183 5.71 -2.78 4.81
N GLY A 184 4.95 -3.85 4.67
CA GLY A 184 5.39 -5.00 3.90
C GLY A 184 5.38 -4.69 2.40
N THR A 185 6.26 -5.32 1.63
CA THR A 185 6.20 -5.35 0.16
C THR A 185 6.17 -6.78 -0.37
N ARG A 186 5.39 -7.01 -1.43
CA ARG A 186 5.17 -8.31 -2.08
C ARG A 186 5.87 -8.37 -3.45
N THR A 187 7.04 -7.74 -3.57
CA THR A 187 7.80 -7.65 -4.83
C THR A 187 9.12 -8.43 -4.83
N THR A 188 9.40 -9.19 -3.77
CA THR A 188 10.61 -10.00 -3.64
C THR A 188 10.27 -11.46 -3.93
N GLU A 189 10.53 -11.91 -5.16
CA GLU A 189 10.11 -13.23 -5.65
C GLU A 189 10.63 -14.39 -4.81
N GLU A 190 11.82 -14.27 -4.25
CA GLU A 190 12.51 -15.32 -3.50
C GLU A 190 11.77 -15.74 -2.23
N ILE A 191 10.82 -14.92 -1.77
CA ILE A 191 9.99 -15.17 -0.58
C ILE A 191 8.50 -15.19 -0.89
N ILE A 192 8.14 -15.32 -2.17
CA ILE A 192 6.76 -15.45 -2.64
C ILE A 192 6.55 -16.89 -3.12
N ASP A 193 5.53 -17.53 -2.57
CA ASP A 193 5.05 -18.84 -2.99
C ASP A 193 4.56 -18.77 -4.46
N SER A 194 4.94 -19.77 -5.25
CA SER A 194 4.53 -19.88 -6.66
C SER A 194 3.01 -19.96 -6.83
N ASP A 195 2.31 -20.47 -5.82
CA ASP A 195 0.84 -20.57 -5.79
C ASP A 195 0.17 -19.33 -5.15
N SER A 196 0.92 -18.24 -4.94
CA SER A 196 0.35 -17.02 -4.36
C SER A 196 -0.67 -16.35 -5.29
N GLN A 197 -1.62 -15.63 -4.69
CA GLN A 197 -2.69 -14.93 -5.41
C GLN A 197 -2.25 -13.65 -6.15
N VAL A 198 -0.99 -13.23 -6.03
CA VAL A 198 -0.51 -11.99 -6.65
C VAL A 198 -0.12 -12.27 -8.10
N THR A 199 -0.97 -11.84 -9.03
CA THR A 199 -0.70 -11.94 -10.46
C THR A 199 0.37 -10.92 -10.89
N TRP A 200 1.02 -11.17 -12.03
CA TRP A 200 1.95 -10.21 -12.64
C TRP A 200 1.28 -8.84 -12.86
N PHE A 201 0.02 -8.82 -13.28
CA PHE A 201 -0.75 -7.59 -13.49
C PHE A 201 -0.92 -6.79 -12.20
N MET A 202 -1.26 -7.46 -11.09
CA MET A 202 -1.34 -6.81 -9.79
C MET A 202 0.02 -6.30 -9.33
N ARG A 203 1.09 -7.07 -9.55
CA ARG A 203 2.44 -6.70 -9.13
C ARG A 203 2.90 -5.43 -9.83
N TYR A 204 2.86 -5.41 -11.15
CA TYR A 204 3.29 -4.24 -11.92
C TYR A 204 2.32 -3.06 -11.77
N GLY A 205 1.03 -3.30 -11.60
CA GLY A 205 0.06 -2.25 -11.28
C GLY A 205 0.37 -1.58 -9.94
N ASN A 206 0.63 -2.36 -8.89
CA ASN A 206 1.03 -1.81 -7.58
C ASN A 206 2.39 -1.13 -7.64
N LEU A 207 3.36 -1.67 -8.37
CA LEU A 207 4.67 -1.03 -8.58
C LEU A 207 4.53 0.32 -9.30
N PHE A 208 3.70 0.39 -10.34
CA PHE A 208 3.44 1.63 -11.06
C PHE A 208 2.83 2.69 -10.13
N MET A 209 1.80 2.32 -9.35
CA MET A 209 1.20 3.23 -8.35
C MET A 209 2.20 3.63 -7.26
N ALA A 210 3.07 2.72 -6.85
CA ALA A 210 4.17 3.00 -5.91
C ALA A 210 5.13 4.05 -6.48
N LYS A 211 5.47 3.96 -7.77
CA LYS A 211 6.34 4.96 -8.44
C LYS A 211 5.67 6.31 -8.62
N LEU A 212 4.35 6.35 -8.85
CA LEU A 212 3.61 7.61 -8.87
C LEU A 212 3.61 8.31 -7.50
N LEU A 213 3.34 7.56 -6.43
CA LEU A 213 3.45 8.09 -5.06
C LEU A 213 4.88 8.52 -4.74
N GLN A 214 5.88 7.71 -5.10
CA GLN A 214 7.27 8.05 -4.91
C GLN A 214 7.66 9.30 -5.70
N LEU A 215 7.21 9.49 -6.95
CA LEU A 215 7.48 10.71 -7.71
C LEU A 215 6.94 11.96 -7.00
N ARG A 216 5.74 11.84 -6.42
CA ARG A 216 5.12 12.92 -5.63
C ARG A 216 5.89 13.20 -4.33
N PHE A 217 6.43 12.18 -3.68
CA PHE A 217 7.15 12.30 -2.41
C PHE A 217 8.63 11.85 -2.54
N TRP A 218 9.29 12.33 -3.60
CA TRP A 218 10.58 11.83 -4.09
C TRP A 218 11.68 11.76 -3.03
N ASP A 219 11.73 12.75 -2.14
CA ASP A 219 12.73 12.88 -1.09
C ASP A 219 12.33 12.19 0.23
N LYS A 220 11.11 11.65 0.33
CA LYS A 220 10.56 11.13 1.59
C LYS A 220 10.49 9.61 1.69
N VAL A 221 10.35 8.91 0.57
CA VAL A 221 10.05 7.47 0.60
C VAL A 221 10.57 6.73 -0.64
N ARG A 222 10.92 5.46 -0.45
CA ARG A 222 11.15 4.49 -1.54
C ARG A 222 10.01 3.47 -1.49
N LEU A 223 9.23 3.38 -2.56
CA LEU A 223 8.08 2.47 -2.63
C LEU A 223 8.20 1.48 -3.80
N THR A 224 7.72 0.28 -3.57
CA THR A 224 7.70 -0.85 -4.52
C THR A 224 6.33 -1.52 -4.55
N ASP A 225 5.50 -1.36 -3.51
CA ASP A 225 4.15 -1.94 -3.45
C ASP A 225 3.21 -1.02 -2.67
N VAL A 226 2.02 -0.74 -3.22
CA VAL A 226 0.98 0.04 -2.51
C VAL A 226 -0.17 -0.81 -1.99
N GLY A 227 -0.20 -2.10 -2.33
CA GLY A 227 -1.34 -2.97 -2.05
C GLY A 227 -1.16 -3.92 -0.86
N CYS A 228 0.01 -3.92 -0.21
CA CYS A 228 0.28 -4.84 0.88
C CYS A 228 -0.41 -4.41 2.18
N THR A 229 -1.29 -5.23 2.73
CA THR A 229 -1.99 -4.93 3.99
C THR A 229 -1.05 -4.99 5.20
N TYR A 230 -0.11 -5.94 5.20
CA TYR A 230 0.77 -6.20 6.34
C TYR A 230 1.66 -5.00 6.63
N ARG A 231 1.38 -4.31 7.74
CA ARG A 231 2.13 -3.13 8.18
C ARG A 231 2.10 -3.00 9.69
N ILE A 232 3.08 -2.29 10.23
CA ILE A 232 3.05 -1.81 11.60
C ILE A 232 3.13 -0.29 11.62
N ILE A 233 2.48 0.31 12.60
CA ILE A 233 2.45 1.76 12.81
C ILE A 233 2.54 2.08 14.29
N ARG A 234 3.25 3.17 14.59
CA ARG A 234 3.33 3.71 15.95
C ARG A 234 1.99 4.34 16.37
N PRO A 235 1.59 4.25 17.64
CA PRO A 235 0.36 4.86 18.14
C PRO A 235 0.23 6.36 17.79
N GLU A 236 1.28 7.14 18.05
CA GLU A 236 1.33 8.58 17.78
C GLU A 236 1.31 8.92 16.29
N ALA A 237 1.81 8.01 15.44
CA ALA A 237 1.75 8.14 13.99
C ALA A 237 0.34 7.84 13.48
N LEU A 238 -0.32 6.81 14.02
CA LEU A 238 -1.70 6.49 13.68
C LEU A 238 -2.66 7.62 14.08
N ASP A 239 -2.49 8.19 15.28
CA ASP A 239 -3.34 9.27 15.78
C ASP A 239 -3.34 10.50 14.86
N LYS A 240 -2.24 10.77 14.13
CA LYS A 240 -2.14 11.86 13.15
C LYS A 240 -2.95 11.62 11.87
N ILE A 241 -3.23 10.37 11.53
CA ILE A 241 -3.79 10.01 10.21
C ILE A 241 -5.15 9.33 10.29
N ILE A 242 -5.52 8.70 11.42
CA ILE A 242 -6.67 7.80 11.52
C ILE A 242 -8.00 8.47 11.13
N ASP A 243 -8.20 9.73 11.49
CA ASP A 243 -9.42 10.48 11.19
C ASP A 243 -9.47 11.01 9.75
N LYS A 244 -8.36 10.93 9.02
CA LYS A 244 -8.25 11.28 7.60
C LYS A 244 -8.49 10.06 6.70
N LEU A 245 -8.53 8.85 7.26
CA LEU A 245 -8.77 7.63 6.51
C LEU A 245 -10.26 7.41 6.24
N TYR A 246 -10.69 7.57 4.99
CA TYR A 246 -12.11 7.47 4.60
C TYR A 246 -12.40 6.41 3.52
N VAL A 247 -11.38 5.90 2.81
CA VAL A 247 -11.57 4.92 1.74
C VAL A 247 -12.04 3.58 2.32
N LYS A 248 -13.26 3.16 1.95
CA LYS A 248 -13.88 1.90 2.41
C LYS A 248 -13.53 0.68 1.55
N GLY A 249 -13.06 0.89 0.32
CA GLY A 249 -12.81 -0.16 -0.68
C GLY A 249 -11.36 -0.62 -0.80
N HIS A 250 -11.05 -1.33 -1.88
CA HIS A 250 -9.74 -1.99 -2.12
C HIS A 250 -8.54 -1.06 -2.33
N TYR A 251 -8.75 0.24 -2.52
CA TYR A 251 -7.66 1.23 -2.62
C TYR A 251 -7.37 1.95 -1.30
N PHE A 252 -7.80 1.38 -0.17
CA PHE A 252 -7.46 1.88 1.17
C PHE A 252 -5.95 1.89 1.42
N SER A 253 -5.22 0.86 0.99
CA SER A 253 -3.78 0.77 1.22
C SER A 253 -2.98 1.94 0.65
N PRO A 254 -3.10 2.29 -0.65
CA PRO A 254 -2.47 3.50 -1.18
C PRO A 254 -2.99 4.79 -0.52
N HIS A 255 -4.26 4.84 -0.12
CA HIS A 255 -4.82 6.00 0.57
C HIS A 255 -4.14 6.25 1.92
N MET A 256 -3.91 5.19 2.71
CA MET A 256 -3.22 5.29 3.99
C MET A 256 -1.75 5.71 3.81
N ILE A 257 -1.07 5.20 2.77
CA ILE A 257 0.31 5.59 2.45
C ILE A 257 0.36 7.08 2.07
N LEU A 258 -0.54 7.53 1.18
CA LEU A 258 -0.67 8.92 0.80
C LEU A 258 -0.89 9.82 2.01
N THR A 259 -1.88 9.46 2.85
CA THR A 259 -2.21 10.21 4.08
C THR A 259 -1.01 10.27 5.02
N ALA A 260 -0.25 9.19 5.18
CA ALA A 260 0.95 9.16 6.00
C ALA A 260 2.03 10.13 5.50
N LEU A 261 2.29 10.13 4.19
CA LEU A 261 3.31 11.00 3.57
C LEU A 261 2.92 12.49 3.60
N GLU A 262 1.62 12.79 3.45
CA GLU A 262 1.08 14.15 3.60
C GLU A 262 1.20 14.68 5.03
N ASN A 263 1.14 13.78 6.01
CA ASN A 263 1.32 14.09 7.43
C ASN A 263 2.78 13.95 7.90
N ASN A 264 3.74 13.93 6.96
CA ASN A 264 5.18 13.87 7.20
C ASN A 264 5.62 12.68 8.07
N LEU A 265 4.91 11.56 7.98
CA LEU A 265 5.33 10.31 8.64
C LEU A 265 6.50 9.68 7.87
N LYS A 266 7.47 9.14 8.61
CA LYS A 266 8.57 8.35 8.05
C LYS A 266 8.09 6.94 7.75
N VAL A 267 8.18 6.55 6.48
CA VAL A 267 7.68 5.25 6.00
C VAL A 267 8.85 4.44 5.44
N ILE A 268 8.93 3.17 5.83
CA ILE A 268 9.92 2.21 5.31
C ILE A 268 9.17 0.98 4.77
N GLU A 269 9.61 0.44 3.64
CA GLU A 269 9.15 -0.85 3.12
C GLU A 269 10.15 -1.97 3.46
N VAL A 270 9.63 -3.13 3.85
CA VAL A 270 10.39 -4.36 4.09
C VAL A 270 9.78 -5.55 3.33
N PRO A 271 10.59 -6.44 2.73
CA PRO A 271 10.06 -7.64 2.09
C PRO A 271 9.33 -8.56 3.08
N VAL A 272 8.14 -9.01 2.72
CA VAL A 272 7.35 -9.99 3.51
C VAL A 272 7.11 -11.26 2.71
N THR A 273 7.03 -12.38 3.42
CA THR A 273 6.75 -13.69 2.85
C THR A 273 5.27 -13.76 2.48
N LEU A 274 5.01 -14.14 1.23
CA LEU A 274 3.67 -14.31 0.68
C LEU A 274 3.43 -15.79 0.38
N LYS A 275 2.47 -16.40 1.07
CA LYS A 275 2.11 -17.82 0.93
C LYS A 275 0.87 -17.97 0.04
N LYS A 276 0.61 -19.20 -0.39
CA LYS A 276 -0.70 -19.58 -0.92
C LYS A 276 -1.80 -19.26 0.10
N ARG A 277 -2.87 -18.61 -0.36
CA ARG A 277 -4.06 -18.33 0.46
C ARG A 277 -4.77 -19.63 0.86
N VAL A 278 -5.32 -19.66 2.07
CA VAL A 278 -6.24 -20.72 2.49
C VAL A 278 -7.69 -20.26 2.28
N GLY A 279 -8.48 -21.06 1.57
CA GLY A 279 -9.84 -20.71 1.14
C GLY A 279 -9.88 -19.81 -0.12
N GLU A 280 -11.09 -19.39 -0.51
CA GLU A 280 -11.29 -18.62 -1.74
C GLU A 280 -10.82 -17.16 -1.63
N SER A 281 -10.38 -16.56 -2.74
CA SER A 281 -10.06 -15.14 -2.82
C SER A 281 -11.29 -14.29 -3.09
N LYS A 282 -11.51 -13.26 -2.28
CA LYS A 282 -12.61 -12.28 -2.40
C LYS A 282 -12.09 -10.91 -2.87
N GLY A 283 -10.82 -10.85 -3.26
CA GLY A 283 -10.14 -9.64 -3.70
C GLY A 283 -10.30 -9.35 -5.18
N VAL A 284 -9.53 -8.38 -5.66
CA VAL A 284 -9.56 -7.90 -7.06
C VAL A 284 -8.79 -8.84 -8.01
N GLY A 285 -7.99 -9.77 -7.49
CA GLY A 285 -6.91 -10.42 -8.25
C GLY A 285 -7.30 -11.25 -9.47
N ASN A 286 -8.53 -11.75 -9.53
CA ASN A 286 -9.02 -12.57 -10.63
C ASN A 286 -9.86 -11.80 -11.67
N ASP A 287 -10.04 -10.47 -11.49
CA ASP A 287 -10.89 -9.65 -12.34
C ASP A 287 -10.12 -8.42 -12.83
N THR A 288 -9.57 -8.51 -14.05
CA THR A 288 -8.78 -7.45 -14.67
C THR A 288 -9.55 -6.14 -14.80
N LEU A 289 -10.86 -6.18 -15.05
CA LEU A 289 -11.68 -4.97 -15.17
C LEU A 289 -11.83 -4.26 -13.82
N LYS A 290 -12.13 -5.02 -12.75
CA LYS A 290 -12.11 -4.46 -11.38
C LYS A 290 -10.72 -3.94 -11.01
N GLY A 291 -9.67 -4.64 -11.46
CA GLY A 291 -8.28 -4.21 -11.34
C GLY A 291 -8.03 -2.84 -11.95
N LEU A 292 -8.42 -2.65 -13.22
CA LEU A 292 -8.31 -1.38 -13.94
C LEU A 292 -9.13 -0.27 -13.28
N ILE A 293 -10.39 -0.53 -12.91
CA ILE A 293 -11.23 0.46 -12.22
C ILE A 293 -10.59 0.89 -10.90
N THR A 294 -10.07 -0.06 -10.13
CA THR A 294 -9.40 0.22 -8.86
C THR A 294 -8.11 1.01 -9.11
N GLY A 295 -7.31 0.61 -10.10
CA GLY A 295 -6.10 1.33 -10.52
C GLY A 295 -6.38 2.77 -10.93
N SER A 296 -7.42 3.02 -11.72
CA SER A 296 -7.83 4.38 -12.11
C SER A 296 -8.26 5.22 -10.91
N LYS A 297 -8.95 4.62 -9.92
CA LYS A 297 -9.30 5.30 -8.67
C LYS A 297 -8.07 5.61 -7.82
N MET A 298 -7.13 4.67 -7.71
CA MET A 298 -5.85 4.89 -7.02
C MET A 298 -5.10 6.06 -7.67
N TRP A 299 -5.00 6.04 -8.99
CA TRP A 299 -4.30 7.06 -9.75
C TRP A 299 -4.95 8.43 -9.56
N TRP A 300 -6.26 8.55 -9.76
CA TRP A 300 -6.99 9.79 -9.55
C TRP A 300 -6.79 10.36 -8.14
N MET A 301 -6.82 9.51 -7.12
CA MET A 301 -6.54 9.89 -5.74
C MET A 301 -5.12 10.44 -5.56
N ILE A 302 -4.11 9.76 -6.11
CA ILE A 302 -2.71 10.19 -6.04
C ILE A 302 -2.51 11.56 -6.70
N LEU A 303 -3.34 11.92 -7.69
CA LEU A 303 -3.28 13.21 -8.38
C LEU A 303 -3.96 14.36 -7.65
N THR A 304 -5.10 14.09 -7.02
CA THR A 304 -6.06 15.14 -6.66
C THR A 304 -5.99 15.55 -5.19
N GLN A 305 -5.75 14.60 -4.30
CA GLN A 305 -5.43 14.91 -2.90
C GLN A 305 -4.05 15.56 -2.86
#